data_AF-B1UZ79-F1
#
_entry.id   AF-B1UZ79-F1
#
_cell.length_a   1.000
_cell.length_b   1.000
_cell.length_c   1.000
_cell.angle_alpha   90.00
_cell.angle_beta   90.00
_cell.angle_gamma   90.00
#
_symmetry.space_group_name_H-M   'P 1'
#
loop_
_entity.id
_entity.type
_entity.pdbx_description
1 polymer ?
#
loop_
_entity_poly.entity_id
_entity_poly.type
_entity_poly.pdbx_seq_one_letter_code
_entity_poly.pdbx_strand_id
1 'polypeptide(L)'
;MAGVSRNRRTLYTKKVIKESLIELLKTREIHQVTVTDICKKADINRGTFYTHYKDAFDLFQSMEDELFHQILKYIKEIPIEEYNSLLLLKVLELIKENKDLCKVLFCNQRDSSILNRILNIADQIDVMKLFNNHNLINKNIANYYMRYSVGGCISIIETWLENDLPESPEELVQIINGINQMNS
;
A
#
# COMPACT_ATOMS: atom_id res chain seq x y z
N MET A 1 -2.34 -24.04 26.51
CA MET A 1 -1.03 -23.45 26.19
C MET A 1 -0.43 -23.92 24.84
N ALA A 2 -0.74 -25.12 24.34
CA ALA A 2 -0.23 -25.61 23.04
C ALA A 2 -0.72 -24.82 21.80
N GLY A 3 -1.95 -24.29 21.80
CA GLY A 3 -2.51 -23.52 20.68
C GLY A 3 -1.85 -22.14 20.46
N VAL A 4 -1.44 -21.47 21.55
CA VAL A 4 -0.80 -20.14 21.50
C VAL A 4 0.63 -20.24 20.96
N SER A 5 1.36 -21.29 21.36
CA SER A 5 2.74 -21.54 20.89
C SER A 5 2.79 -21.85 19.38
N ARG A 6 1.85 -22.65 18.87
CA ARG A 6 1.75 -22.98 17.44
C ARG A 6 1.45 -21.74 16.59
N ASN A 7 0.54 -20.88 17.05
CA ASN A 7 0.20 -19.64 16.35
C ASN A 7 1.42 -18.70 16.26
N ARG A 8 2.16 -18.52 17.36
CA ARG A 8 3.37 -17.68 17.36
C ARG A 8 4.44 -18.18 16.38
N ARG A 9 4.65 -19.50 16.29
CA ARG A 9 5.58 -20.09 15.32
C ARG A 9 5.13 -19.86 13.88
N THR A 10 3.85 -20.06 13.59
CA THR A 10 3.29 -19.80 12.25
C THR A 10 3.44 -18.33 11.83
N LEU A 11 3.14 -17.39 12.74
CA LEU A 11 3.30 -15.95 12.47
C LEU A 11 4.76 -15.59 12.20
N TYR A 12 5.69 -16.11 13.00
CA TYR A 12 7.12 -15.91 12.79
C TYR A 12 7.58 -16.45 11.43
N THR A 13 7.19 -17.68 11.08
CA THR A 13 7.54 -18.28 9.78
C THR A 13 6.98 -17.46 8.61
N LYS A 14 5.72 -17.03 8.68
CA LYS A 14 5.13 -16.16 7.64
C LYS A 14 5.90 -14.84 7.51
N LYS A 15 6.30 -14.23 8.63
CA LYS A 15 7.09 -12.99 8.65
C LYS A 15 8.42 -13.17 7.93
N VAL A 16 9.21 -14.18 8.30
CA VAL A 16 10.53 -14.43 7.69
C VAL A 16 10.41 -14.73 6.19
N ILE A 17 9.37 -15.47 5.78
CA ILE A 17 9.09 -15.74 4.36
C ILE A 17 8.81 -14.44 3.59
N LYS A 18 7.97 -13.55 4.14
CA LYS A 18 7.65 -12.25 3.53
C LYS A 18 8.87 -11.35 3.42
N GLU A 19 9.61 -11.20 4.53
CA GLU A 19 10.85 -10.40 4.56
C GLU A 19 11.88 -10.91 3.54
N SER A 20 11.99 -12.23 3.39
CA SER A 20 12.88 -12.84 2.40
C SER A 20 12.48 -12.53 0.97
N LEU A 21 11.19 -12.55 0.65
CA LEU A 21 10.71 -12.16 -0.67
C LEU A 21 10.92 -10.66 -0.92
N ILE A 22 10.57 -9.79 0.04
CA ILE A 22 10.76 -8.33 -0.07
C ILE A 22 12.23 -8.01 -0.41
N GLU A 23 13.17 -8.65 0.29
CA GLU A 23 14.59 -8.42 0.05
C GLU A 23 15.06 -8.91 -1.33
N LEU A 24 14.48 -10.00 -1.85
CA LEU A 24 14.76 -10.45 -3.22
C LEU A 24 14.20 -9.46 -4.25
N LEU A 25 13.01 -8.92 -4.01
CA LEU A 25 12.31 -7.98 -4.91
C LEU A 25 12.93 -6.59 -4.96
N LYS A 26 13.86 -6.26 -4.04
CA LYS A 26 14.66 -5.02 -4.14
C LYS A 26 15.55 -4.98 -5.39
N THR A 27 15.89 -6.14 -5.96
CA THR A 27 16.85 -6.24 -7.08
C THR A 27 16.36 -7.10 -8.25
N ARG A 28 15.19 -7.72 -8.13
CA ARG A 28 14.64 -8.66 -9.12
C ARG A 28 13.15 -8.43 -9.29
N GLU A 29 12.65 -8.67 -10.49
CA GLU A 29 11.19 -8.70 -10.74
C GLU A 29 10.58 -10.00 -10.19
N ILE A 30 9.30 -9.97 -9.82
CA ILE A 30 8.61 -11.10 -9.19
C ILE A 30 8.66 -12.38 -10.02
N HIS A 31 8.55 -12.28 -11.35
CA HIS A 31 8.63 -13.44 -12.26
C HIS A 31 10.02 -14.11 -12.29
N GLN A 32 11.06 -13.46 -11.76
CA GLN A 32 12.42 -13.98 -11.67
C GLN A 32 12.69 -14.70 -10.33
N VAL A 33 11.81 -14.56 -9.34
CA VAL A 33 12.00 -15.11 -8.01
C VAL A 33 11.35 -16.48 -7.90
N THR A 34 12.11 -17.49 -7.50
CA THR A 34 11.58 -18.85 -7.29
C THR A 34 11.32 -19.14 -5.81
N VAL A 35 10.46 -20.14 -5.54
CA VAL A 35 10.28 -20.68 -4.18
C VAL A 35 11.61 -21.13 -3.58
N THR A 36 12.54 -21.64 -4.40
CA THR A 36 13.87 -22.05 -3.94
C THR A 36 14.69 -20.87 -3.45
N ASP A 37 14.65 -19.72 -4.13
CA ASP A 37 15.36 -18.51 -3.70
C ASP A 37 14.83 -18.00 -2.36
N ILE A 38 13.49 -17.97 -2.22
CA ILE A 38 12.84 -17.56 -0.97
C ILE A 38 13.21 -18.50 0.17
N CYS A 39 13.13 -19.82 -0.06
CA CYS A 39 13.46 -20.82 0.97
C CYS A 39 14.92 -20.72 1.42
N LYS A 40 15.85 -20.53 0.48
CA LYS A 40 17.28 -20.33 0.78
C LYS A 40 17.51 -19.07 1.60
N LYS A 41 16.83 -17.97 1.26
CA LYS A 41 16.98 -16.69 1.97
C LYS A 41 16.34 -16.72 3.36
N ALA A 42 15.20 -17.40 3.49
CA ALA A 42 14.46 -17.55 4.75
C ALA A 42 15.03 -18.64 5.69
N ASP A 43 16.02 -19.41 5.25
CA ASP A 43 16.54 -20.59 5.94
C ASP A 43 15.43 -21.59 6.34
N ILE A 44 14.59 -21.96 5.37
CA ILE A 44 13.51 -22.94 5.56
C ILE A 44 13.49 -24.01 4.46
N ASN A 45 12.86 -25.14 4.79
CA ASN A 45 12.56 -26.16 3.80
C ASN A 45 11.36 -25.75 2.92
N ARG A 46 11.37 -26.19 1.65
CA ARG A 46 10.27 -25.95 0.69
C ARG A 46 8.91 -26.44 1.20
N GLY A 47 8.89 -27.57 1.90
CA GLY A 47 7.66 -28.09 2.52
C GLY A 47 7.03 -27.07 3.48
N THR A 48 7.83 -26.34 4.25
CA THR A 48 7.38 -25.28 5.15
C THR A 48 6.76 -24.11 4.37
N PHE A 49 7.40 -23.67 3.29
CA PHE A 49 6.84 -22.64 2.41
C PHE A 49 5.45 -23.03 1.88
N TYR A 50 5.33 -24.26 1.35
CA TYR A 50 4.09 -24.76 0.79
C TYR A 50 2.97 -24.98 1.81
N THR A 51 3.24 -24.92 3.12
CA THR A 51 2.17 -24.87 4.13
C THR A 51 1.46 -23.52 4.20
N HIS A 52 2.00 -22.50 3.55
CA HIS A 52 1.49 -21.12 3.63
C HIS A 52 1.15 -20.53 2.27
N TYR A 53 1.93 -20.84 1.23
CA TYR A 53 1.80 -20.23 -0.09
C TYR A 53 2.00 -21.25 -1.22
N LYS A 54 1.32 -21.04 -2.34
CA LYS A 54 1.40 -21.94 -3.51
C LYS A 54 2.68 -21.75 -4.31
N ASP A 55 3.11 -20.50 -4.46
CA ASP A 55 4.32 -20.10 -5.17
C ASP A 55 4.74 -18.68 -4.73
N ALA A 56 5.78 -18.12 -5.38
CA ALA A 56 6.28 -16.79 -5.08
C ALA A 56 5.25 -15.68 -5.40
N PHE A 57 4.43 -15.87 -6.43
CA PHE A 57 3.43 -14.88 -6.86
C PHE A 57 2.23 -14.86 -5.90
N ASP A 58 1.76 -16.02 -5.45
CA ASP A 58 0.74 -16.15 -4.40
C ASP A 58 1.18 -15.44 -3.10
N LEU A 59 2.46 -15.58 -2.71
CA LEU A 59 3.02 -14.82 -1.60
C LEU A 59 3.02 -13.31 -1.87
N PHE A 60 3.46 -12.88 -3.05
CA PHE A 60 3.47 -11.48 -3.46
C PHE A 60 2.07 -10.85 -3.38
N GLN A 61 1.08 -11.50 -4.01
CA GLN A 61 -0.31 -11.09 -3.98
C GLN A 61 -0.86 -11.04 -2.55
N SER A 62 -0.50 -12.00 -1.69
CA SER A 62 -0.96 -11.99 -0.30
C SER A 62 -0.46 -10.78 0.50
N MET A 63 0.76 -10.28 0.22
CA MET A 63 1.30 -9.07 0.85
C MET A 63 0.62 -7.82 0.31
N GLU A 64 0.40 -7.76 -1.00
CA GLU A 64 -0.33 -6.67 -1.64
C GLU A 64 -1.77 -6.59 -1.10
N ASP A 65 -2.44 -7.73 -0.97
CA ASP A 65 -3.78 -7.83 -0.40
C ASP A 65 -3.80 -7.37 1.06
N GLU A 66 -2.87 -7.82 1.89
CA GLU A 66 -2.82 -7.40 3.29
C GLU A 66 -2.68 -5.88 3.43
N LEU A 67 -1.81 -5.25 2.63
CA LEU A 67 -1.64 -3.80 2.63
C LEU A 67 -2.91 -3.10 2.15
N PHE A 68 -3.50 -3.57 1.04
CA PHE A 68 -4.72 -3.00 0.48
C PHE A 68 -5.92 -3.12 1.42
N HIS A 69 -6.08 -4.24 2.13
CA HIS A 69 -7.17 -4.41 3.09
C HIS A 69 -7.04 -3.46 4.29
N GLN A 70 -5.82 -3.10 4.70
CA GLN A 70 -5.60 -2.10 5.74
C GLN A 70 -6.01 -0.70 5.27
N ILE A 71 -5.65 -0.32 4.04
CA ILE A 71 -6.09 0.94 3.42
C ILE A 71 -7.63 0.97 3.33
N LEU A 72 -8.24 -0.10 2.83
CA LEU A 72 -9.70 -0.23 2.74
C LEU A 72 -10.40 -0.12 4.08
N LYS A 73 -9.78 -0.63 5.15
CA LYS A 73 -10.31 -0.51 6.50
C LYS A 73 -10.39 0.96 6.91
N TYR A 74 -9.32 1.73 6.71
CA TYR A 74 -9.32 3.16 7.00
C TYR A 74 -10.38 3.92 6.19
N ILE A 75 -10.52 3.62 4.90
CA ILE A 75 -11.54 4.24 4.03
C ILE A 75 -12.96 3.99 4.57
N LYS A 76 -13.23 2.80 5.12
CA LYS A 76 -14.55 2.44 5.66
C LYS A 76 -14.83 3.05 7.03
N GLU A 77 -13.81 3.22 7.86
CA GLU A 77 -13.94 3.68 9.25
C GLU A 77 -13.90 5.20 9.38
N ILE A 78 -13.21 5.89 8.47
CA ILE A 78 -13.01 7.35 8.52
C ILE A 78 -14.12 8.05 7.72
N PRO A 79 -14.74 9.13 8.25
CA PRO A 79 -15.68 9.94 7.48
C PRO A 79 -15.03 10.58 6.25
N ILE A 80 -15.81 10.72 5.17
CA ILE A 80 -15.30 11.23 3.89
C ILE A 80 -14.74 12.65 4.00
N GLU A 81 -15.29 13.46 4.91
CA GLU A 81 -14.86 14.83 5.19
C GLU A 81 -13.45 14.90 5.79
N GLU A 82 -12.96 13.80 6.38
CA GLU A 82 -11.64 13.68 6.99
C GLU A 82 -10.62 12.99 6.08
N TYR A 83 -10.94 12.80 4.79
CA TYR A 83 -10.05 12.07 3.88
C TYR A 83 -8.73 12.79 3.61
N ASN A 84 -8.77 14.10 3.40
CA ASN A 84 -7.58 14.92 3.14
C ASN A 84 -6.69 15.08 4.39
N SER A 85 -7.21 14.79 5.58
CA SER A 85 -6.47 14.89 6.84
C SER A 85 -6.20 13.51 7.42
N LEU A 86 -7.16 12.94 8.15
CA LEU A 86 -6.99 11.73 8.95
C LEU A 86 -6.73 10.49 8.10
N LEU A 87 -7.47 10.29 7.00
CA LEU A 87 -7.24 9.13 6.13
C LEU A 87 -5.85 9.19 5.50
N LEU A 88 -5.49 10.35 4.92
CA LEU A 88 -4.17 10.55 4.33
C LEU A 88 -3.05 10.29 5.34
N LEU A 89 -3.18 10.81 6.56
CA LEU A 89 -2.22 10.55 7.64
C LEU A 89 -2.09 9.06 7.95
N LYS A 90 -3.21 8.36 8.14
CA LYS A 90 -3.22 6.91 8.45
C LYS A 90 -2.62 6.06 7.35
N VAL A 91 -2.84 6.44 6.09
CA VAL A 91 -2.22 5.77 4.94
C VAL A 91 -0.72 6.02 4.89
N LEU A 92 -0.26 7.25 5.15
CA LEU A 92 1.17 7.59 5.16
C LEU A 92 1.91 6.94 6.34
N GLU A 93 1.30 6.86 7.53
CA GLU A 93 1.80 6.09 8.67
C GLU A 93 1.97 4.61 8.30
N LEU A 94 0.94 4.01 7.67
CA LEU A 94 0.98 2.61 7.22
C LEU A 94 2.09 2.37 6.20
N ILE A 95 2.29 3.30 5.26
CA ILE A 95 3.38 3.24 4.28
C ILE A 95 4.74 3.29 4.98
N LYS A 96 4.92 4.20 5.95
CA LYS A 96 6.16 4.31 6.74
C LYS A 96 6.47 3.05 7.54
N GLU A 97 5.45 2.47 8.19
CA GLU A 97 5.58 1.21 8.94
C GLU A 97 5.96 0.03 8.04
N ASN A 98 5.52 0.05 6.77
CA ASN A 98 5.76 -1.00 5.79
C ASN A 98 6.69 -0.54 4.66
N LYS A 99 7.66 0.35 4.96
CA LYS A 99 8.50 1.05 3.98
C LYS A 99 9.06 0.13 2.89
N ASP A 100 9.72 -0.97 3.27
CA ASP A 100 10.37 -1.86 2.29
C ASP A 100 9.35 -2.53 1.36
N LEU A 101 8.23 -3.00 1.90
CA LEU A 101 7.14 -3.58 1.11
C LEU A 101 6.53 -2.53 0.18
N CYS A 102 6.27 -1.32 0.69
CA CYS A 102 5.69 -0.25 -0.11
C CYS A 102 6.65 0.19 -1.22
N LYS A 103 7.94 0.32 -0.95
CA LYS A 103 8.94 0.61 -1.99
C LYS A 103 8.94 -0.46 -3.08
N VAL A 104 8.84 -1.74 -2.70
CA VAL A 104 8.68 -2.84 -3.64
C VAL A 104 7.40 -2.71 -4.48
N LEU A 105 6.25 -2.50 -3.84
CA LEU A 105 4.94 -2.49 -4.51
C LEU A 105 4.66 -1.23 -5.34
N PHE A 106 5.20 -0.07 -4.95
CA PHE A 106 4.93 1.21 -5.60
C PHE A 106 6.03 1.58 -6.59
N CYS A 107 7.30 1.24 -6.33
CA CYS A 107 8.43 1.73 -7.12
C CYS A 107 9.12 0.64 -7.94
N ASN A 108 9.24 -0.59 -7.41
CA ASN A 108 10.16 -1.58 -7.99
C ASN A 108 9.50 -2.64 -8.87
N GLN A 109 8.19 -2.90 -8.72
CA GLN A 109 7.52 -4.04 -9.36
C GLN A 109 6.42 -3.59 -10.33
N ARG A 110 6.58 -3.91 -11.61
CA ARG A 110 5.58 -3.58 -12.64
C ARG A 110 4.29 -4.40 -12.52
N ASP A 111 4.40 -5.62 -12.01
CA ASP A 111 3.29 -6.55 -11.86
C ASP A 111 2.43 -6.27 -10.60
N SER A 112 2.81 -5.26 -9.79
CA SER A 112 2.01 -4.81 -8.64
C SER A 112 0.68 -4.22 -9.10
N SER A 113 -0.43 -4.68 -8.52
CA SER A 113 -1.76 -4.16 -8.88
C SER A 113 -2.26 -3.06 -7.94
N ILE A 114 -1.48 -2.67 -6.94
CA ILE A 114 -1.94 -1.83 -5.83
C ILE A 114 -2.42 -0.45 -6.29
N LEU A 115 -1.71 0.19 -7.23
CA LEU A 115 -2.08 1.51 -7.77
C LEU A 115 -3.43 1.46 -8.48
N ASN A 116 -3.64 0.47 -9.34
CA ASN A 116 -4.90 0.26 -10.04
C ASN A 116 -6.04 0.01 -9.05
N ARG A 117 -5.79 -0.74 -7.98
CA ARG A 117 -6.80 -1.01 -6.95
C ARG A 117 -7.15 0.25 -6.14
N ILE A 118 -6.17 1.09 -5.80
CA ILE A 118 -6.39 2.37 -5.11
C ILE A 118 -7.22 3.30 -6.00
N LEU A 119 -6.87 3.43 -7.28
CA LEU A 119 -7.63 4.24 -8.25
C LEU A 119 -9.06 3.72 -8.42
N ASN A 120 -9.26 2.40 -8.49
CA ASN A 120 -10.59 1.80 -8.59
C ASN A 120 -11.46 2.06 -7.36
N ILE A 121 -10.88 2.16 -6.15
CA ILE A 121 -11.64 2.59 -4.97
C ILE A 121 -11.97 4.08 -5.09
N ALA A 122 -11.01 4.91 -5.48
CA ALA A 122 -11.22 6.34 -5.61
C ALA A 122 -12.37 6.67 -6.58
N ASP A 123 -12.49 5.92 -7.68
CA ASP A 123 -13.59 6.04 -8.64
C ASP A 123 -14.97 5.66 -8.07
N GLN A 124 -15.02 4.92 -6.95
CA GLN A 124 -16.27 4.53 -6.26
C GLN A 124 -16.70 5.53 -5.18
N ILE A 125 -15.83 6.48 -4.81
CA ILE A 125 -16.14 7.49 -3.81
C ILE A 125 -17.19 8.45 -4.37
N ASP A 126 -18.20 8.78 -3.58
CA ASP A 126 -19.14 9.84 -3.92
C ASP A 126 -18.47 11.21 -3.78
N VAL A 127 -17.78 11.59 -4.87
CA VAL A 127 -16.92 12.77 -4.94
C VAL A 127 -17.66 14.06 -4.56
N MET A 128 -18.97 14.12 -4.75
CA MET A 128 -19.77 15.31 -4.43
C MET A 128 -19.78 15.63 -2.93
N LYS A 129 -19.66 14.61 -2.08
CA LYS A 129 -19.58 14.79 -0.62
C LYS A 129 -18.31 15.50 -0.19
N LEU A 130 -17.22 15.39 -0.95
CA LEU A 130 -15.95 16.07 -0.66
C LEU A 130 -16.02 17.58 -0.94
N PHE A 131 -16.92 18.02 -1.82
CA PHE A 131 -17.03 19.42 -2.24
C PHE A 131 -18.15 20.21 -1.53
N ASN A 132 -18.69 19.70 -0.42
CA ASN A 132 -19.69 20.39 0.43
C ASN A 132 -20.82 21.12 -0.32
N ASN A 133 -21.32 20.54 -1.43
CA ASN A 133 -22.37 21.14 -2.27
C ASN A 133 -22.07 22.57 -2.75
N HIS A 134 -20.80 22.93 -3.01
CA HIS A 134 -20.54 24.15 -3.77
C HIS A 134 -21.14 23.97 -5.19
N ASN A 135 -22.22 24.72 -5.46
CA ASN A 135 -23.03 24.73 -6.70
C ASN A 135 -22.26 24.99 -8.02
N LEU A 136 -20.92 24.98 -8.01
CA LEU A 136 -20.05 25.37 -9.11
C LEU A 136 -19.33 24.19 -9.78
N ILE A 137 -19.26 23.01 -9.13
CA ILE A 137 -18.54 21.85 -9.66
C ILE A 137 -19.54 20.80 -10.14
N ASN A 138 -19.60 20.56 -11.45
CA ASN A 138 -20.35 19.42 -11.97
C ASN A 138 -19.58 18.11 -11.73
N LYS A 139 -20.29 16.98 -11.75
CA LYS A 139 -19.72 15.65 -11.47
C LYS A 139 -18.48 15.31 -12.31
N ASN A 140 -18.41 15.74 -13.56
CA ASN A 140 -17.27 15.45 -14.42
C ASN A 140 -16.01 16.18 -13.95
N ILE A 141 -16.13 17.46 -13.57
CA ILE A 141 -15.01 18.23 -13.01
C ILE A 141 -14.56 17.61 -11.69
N ALA A 142 -15.50 17.23 -10.81
CA ALA A 142 -15.17 16.55 -9.56
C ALA A 142 -14.41 15.23 -9.78
N ASN A 143 -14.81 14.45 -10.79
CA ASN A 143 -14.10 13.22 -11.17
C ASN A 143 -12.68 13.49 -11.68
N TYR A 144 -12.49 14.52 -12.53
CA TYR A 144 -11.16 14.89 -13.01
C TYR A 144 -10.26 15.36 -11.87
N TYR A 145 -10.80 16.19 -10.97
CA TYR A 145 -10.08 16.61 -9.77
C TYR A 145 -9.66 15.41 -8.92
N MET A 146 -10.57 14.48 -8.64
CA MET A 146 -10.24 13.30 -7.85
C MET A 146 -9.15 12.44 -8.47
N ARG A 147 -9.20 12.20 -9.79
CA ARG A 147 -8.14 11.47 -10.48
C ARG A 147 -6.81 12.22 -10.46
N TYR A 148 -6.83 13.55 -10.63
CA TYR A 148 -5.65 14.39 -10.52
C TYR A 148 -5.05 14.35 -9.11
N SER A 149 -5.86 14.54 -8.07
CA SER A 149 -5.43 14.52 -6.67
C SER A 149 -4.88 13.17 -6.25
N VAL A 150 -5.58 12.06 -6.54
CA VAL A 150 -5.10 10.72 -6.17
C VAL A 150 -3.82 10.37 -6.96
N GLY A 151 -3.77 10.70 -8.25
CA GLY A 151 -2.55 10.52 -9.05
C GLY A 151 -1.37 11.33 -8.51
N GLY A 152 -1.60 12.61 -8.17
CA GLY A 152 -0.59 13.47 -7.56
C GLY A 152 -0.10 12.95 -6.21
N CYS A 153 -1.01 12.49 -5.34
CA CYS A 153 -0.65 11.85 -4.08
C CYS A 153 0.23 10.61 -4.28
N ILE A 154 -0.13 9.74 -5.24
CA ILE A 154 0.67 8.55 -5.58
C ILE A 154 2.08 8.96 -6.01
N SER A 155 2.22 9.92 -6.92
CA SER A 155 3.54 10.37 -7.38
C SER A 155 4.40 10.99 -6.26
N ILE A 156 3.77 11.72 -5.33
CA ILE A 156 4.47 12.27 -4.15
C ILE A 156 4.92 11.12 -3.23
N ILE A 157 4.06 10.13 -3.00
CA ILE A 157 4.39 8.95 -2.16
C ILE A 157 5.54 8.13 -2.77
N GLU A 158 5.53 7.92 -4.09
CA GLU A 158 6.63 7.25 -4.80
C GLU A 158 7.94 8.02 -4.60
N THR A 159 7.92 9.34 -4.80
CA THR A 159 9.08 10.21 -4.58
C THR A 159 9.57 10.15 -3.13
N TRP A 160 8.66 10.13 -2.16
CA TRP A 160 8.97 10.01 -0.73
C TRP A 160 9.64 8.67 -0.41
N LEU A 161 9.15 7.55 -0.98
CA LEU A 161 9.72 6.22 -0.81
C LEU A 161 11.11 6.07 -1.47
N GLU A 162 11.28 6.62 -2.67
CA GLU A 162 12.55 6.61 -3.40
C GLU A 162 13.65 7.35 -2.61
N ASN A 163 13.31 8.50 -2.03
CA ASN A 163 14.20 9.33 -1.21
C ASN A 163 14.32 8.88 0.26
N ASP A 164 13.86 7.68 0.57
CA ASP A 164 13.99 7.04 1.88
C ASP A 164 13.23 7.68 3.05
N LEU A 165 12.10 8.33 2.74
CA LEU A 165 11.17 8.98 3.68
C LEU A 165 11.78 10.19 4.43
N PRO A 166 12.19 11.26 3.73
CA PRO A 166 12.83 12.41 4.38
C PRO A 166 11.88 13.16 5.34
N GLU A 167 10.60 13.26 5.00
CA GLU A 167 9.56 13.89 5.83
C GLU A 167 8.85 12.88 6.76
N SER A 168 8.32 13.37 7.87
CA SER A 168 7.31 12.65 8.66
C SER A 168 5.96 12.57 7.90
N PRO A 169 5.11 11.57 8.23
CA PRO A 169 3.75 11.50 7.68
C PRO A 169 2.97 12.81 7.85
N GLU A 170 3.10 13.47 9.00
CA GLU A 170 2.41 14.73 9.31
C GLU A 170 2.88 15.89 8.41
N GLU A 171 4.20 16.02 8.21
CA GLU A 171 4.77 17.02 7.29
C GLU A 171 4.30 16.77 5.86
N LEU A 172 4.27 15.50 5.42
CA LEU A 172 3.86 15.16 4.06
C LEU A 172 2.36 15.41 3.83
N VAL A 173 1.51 15.21 4.83
CA VAL A 173 0.09 15.64 4.79
C VAL A 173 -0.02 17.14 4.53
N GLN A 174 0.78 17.96 5.23
CA GLN A 174 0.77 19.41 5.05
C GLN A 174 1.20 19.80 3.63
N ILE A 175 2.23 19.15 3.08
CA ILE A 175 2.71 19.37 1.72
C ILE A 175 1.62 19.03 0.69
N ILE A 176 1.04 17.82 0.78
CA ILE A 176 0.00 17.35 -0.16
C ILE A 176 -1.22 18.27 -0.12
N ASN A 177 -1.68 18.64 1.07
CA ASN A 177 -2.84 19.53 1.21
C ASN A 177 -2.54 20.95 0.71
N GLY A 178 -1.34 21.46 0.95
CA GLY A 178 -0.90 22.75 0.41
C GLY A 178 -0.95 22.78 -1.12
N ILE A 179 -0.47 21.72 -1.78
CA ILE A 179 -0.50 21.60 -3.24
C ILE A 179 -1.94 21.51 -3.75
N ASN A 180 -2.79 20.70 -3.12
CA ASN A 180 -4.19 20.55 -3.53
C ASN A 180 -4.98 21.87 -3.40
N GLN A 181 -4.69 22.69 -2.40
CA GLN A 181 -5.31 24.01 -2.22
C GLN A 181 -4.85 25.05 -3.24
N MET A 182 -3.62 24.97 -3.76
CA MET A 182 -3.15 25.86 -4.84
C MET A 182 -3.82 25.57 -6.19
N ASN A 183 -4.30 24.33 -6.39
CA ASN A 183 -4.93 23.87 -7.63
C ASN A 183 -6.46 23.94 -7.62
N SER A 184 -7.06 24.35 -6.49
CA SER A 184 -8.53 24.49 -6.30
C SER A 184 -8.95 25.95 -6.40
#